data_AF-A0A154MQC8-F1
#
_entry.id   AF-A0A154MQC8-F1
#
_cell.length_a   1.000
_cell.length_b   1.000
_cell.length_c   1.000
_cell.angle_alpha   90.00
_cell.angle_beta   90.00
_cell.angle_gamma   90.00
#
_symmetry.space_group_name_H-M   'P 1'
#
loop_
_entity.id
_entity.type
_entity.pdbx_description
1 polymer ?
#
loop_
_entity_poly.entity_id
_entity_poly.type
_entity_poly.pdbx_seq_one_letter_code
_entity_poly.pdbx_strand_id
1 'polypeptide(L)'
;MPSVDLAAGERKAAMWAHSAEVPSGGPRPDLEVRRVRTREELADYARILAADRDSPSAVEVFDRVAPSALAEDCQAHYLLGYHHGEPVCSGEIFWHAGVAGIHDISTLSGSRRREFGGVMTLAAVDSARAAGYDTVVLQATAEDEPVYRELGFRTDGWFTEYPVPIVPLENRGYTTREQLLSIGFEHVHVENDRYDGPQTGVADIDGVPRYFVRLNRFFDDGDEFSVWPIDDESLALEQEAWRLYVAAWDAGDHPPARLTELNALLEARNSTPPATARTMFAQWRHDERDVRHDENGPSYLMRRR
;
A
#
# COMPACT_ATOMS: atom_id res chain seq x y z
N MET A 1 -24.41 3.30 18.22
CA MET A 1 -23.41 3.96 17.35
C MET A 1 -24.15 4.57 16.17
N PRO A 2 -23.87 5.82 15.77
CA PRO A 2 -24.42 6.36 14.52
C PRO A 2 -23.91 5.50 13.35
N SER A 3 -24.81 5.06 12.48
CA SER A 3 -24.46 4.34 11.25
C SER A 3 -23.70 5.28 10.31
N VAL A 4 -22.52 4.88 9.84
CA VAL A 4 -21.82 5.58 8.76
C VAL A 4 -22.47 5.15 7.45
N ASP A 5 -23.05 6.11 6.72
CA ASP A 5 -23.66 5.85 5.41
C ASP A 5 -22.55 5.89 4.36
N LEU A 6 -22.08 4.72 3.93
CA LEU A 6 -21.06 4.59 2.90
C LEU A 6 -21.73 4.42 1.53
N ALA A 7 -21.32 5.25 0.58
CA ALA A 7 -21.73 5.07 -0.81
C ALA A 7 -21.05 3.82 -1.39
N ALA A 8 -21.83 2.99 -2.08
CA ALA A 8 -21.28 1.87 -2.85
C ALA A 8 -20.41 2.42 -3.99
N GLY A 9 -19.16 1.97 -4.04
CA GLY A 9 -18.21 2.20 -5.12
C GLY A 9 -18.32 1.13 -6.21
N GLU A 10 -17.18 0.73 -6.76
CA GLU A 10 -17.13 -0.27 -7.82
C GLU A 10 -17.57 -1.66 -7.33
N ARG A 11 -18.31 -2.37 -8.18
CA ARG A 11 -18.67 -3.78 -7.97
C ARG A 11 -17.80 -4.66 -8.84
N LYS A 12 -17.11 -5.62 -8.22
CA LYS A 12 -16.22 -6.57 -8.88
C LYS A 12 -16.80 -7.98 -8.80
N ALA A 13 -16.71 -8.75 -9.88
CA ALA A 13 -17.06 -10.16 -9.92
C ALA A 13 -15.98 -10.97 -9.18
N ALA A 14 -16.40 -11.85 -8.27
CA ALA A 14 -15.53 -12.88 -7.73
C ALA A 14 -15.49 -14.02 -8.76
N MET A 15 -14.31 -14.36 -9.29
CA MET A 15 -14.20 -15.38 -10.32
C MET A 15 -13.20 -16.45 -9.93
N TRP A 16 -13.42 -17.68 -10.39
CA TRP A 16 -12.53 -18.81 -10.15
C TRP A 16 -12.49 -19.77 -11.35
N ALA A 17 -11.45 -20.58 -11.40
CA ALA A 17 -11.34 -21.71 -12.32
C ALA A 17 -10.54 -22.85 -11.68
N HIS A 18 -10.75 -24.07 -12.15
CA HIS A 18 -9.71 -25.09 -12.01
C HIS A 18 -8.56 -24.75 -12.95
N SER A 19 -7.32 -24.78 -12.47
CA SER A 19 -6.16 -24.46 -13.29
C SER A 19 -6.06 -25.44 -14.47
N ALA A 20 -6.50 -26.68 -14.35
CA ALA A 20 -6.56 -27.62 -15.48
C ALA A 20 -7.59 -27.26 -16.57
N GLU A 21 -8.62 -26.45 -16.27
CA GLU A 21 -9.67 -26.04 -17.22
C GLU A 21 -9.28 -24.79 -18.03
N VAL A 22 -8.39 -23.96 -17.49
CA VAL A 22 -7.84 -22.82 -18.20
C VAL A 22 -6.84 -23.32 -19.26
N PRO A 23 -6.68 -22.68 -20.43
CA PRO A 23 -5.61 -23.02 -21.37
C PRO A 23 -4.21 -22.80 -20.78
N SER A 24 -3.18 -23.42 -21.34
CA SER A 24 -1.79 -23.01 -21.08
C SER A 24 -1.43 -21.80 -21.93
N GLY A 25 -0.68 -20.87 -21.35
CA GLY A 25 -0.07 -19.77 -22.08
C GLY A 25 1.01 -20.31 -23.01
N GLY A 26 0.72 -20.40 -24.30
CA GLY A 26 1.74 -20.67 -25.30
C GLY A 26 2.76 -19.54 -25.37
N PRO A 27 3.99 -19.81 -25.84
CA PRO A 27 4.98 -18.75 -26.04
C PRO A 27 4.43 -17.69 -27.00
N ARG A 28 4.44 -16.43 -26.56
CA ARG A 28 4.09 -15.27 -27.37
C ARG A 28 5.38 -14.61 -27.86
N PRO A 29 5.62 -14.51 -29.18
CA PRO A 29 6.85 -13.95 -29.72
C PRO A 29 6.99 -12.45 -29.43
N ASP A 30 5.88 -11.77 -29.13
CA ASP A 30 5.78 -10.36 -28.85
C ASP A 30 5.88 -10.01 -27.36
N LEU A 31 5.70 -10.97 -26.44
CA LEU A 31 5.69 -10.71 -25.00
C LEU A 31 6.45 -11.79 -24.22
N GLU A 32 7.52 -11.39 -23.54
CA GLU A 32 8.26 -12.24 -22.61
C GLU A 32 7.75 -12.01 -21.18
N VAL A 33 7.11 -13.02 -20.58
CA VAL A 33 6.65 -12.96 -19.19
C VAL A 33 7.66 -13.63 -18.27
N ARG A 34 8.07 -12.94 -17.22
CA ARG A 34 9.06 -13.40 -16.23
C ARG A 34 8.60 -13.14 -14.81
N ARG A 35 9.06 -13.99 -13.89
CA ARG A 35 8.98 -13.72 -12.45
C ARG A 35 10.01 -12.68 -12.05
N VAL A 36 9.57 -11.70 -11.27
CA VAL A 36 10.40 -10.70 -10.60
C VAL A 36 11.28 -11.39 -9.55
N ARG A 37 12.58 -11.12 -9.59
CA ARG A 37 13.63 -11.67 -8.72
C ARG A 37 14.60 -10.61 -8.20
N THR A 38 14.64 -9.44 -8.82
CA THR A 38 15.54 -8.36 -8.39
C THR A 38 14.76 -7.13 -7.90
N ARG A 39 15.44 -6.27 -7.16
CA ARG A 39 14.91 -4.96 -6.73
C ARG A 39 14.56 -4.06 -7.92
N GLU A 40 15.36 -4.13 -8.98
CA GLU A 40 15.12 -3.35 -10.21
C GLU A 40 13.85 -3.81 -10.92
N GLU A 41 13.67 -5.14 -11.06
CA GLU A 41 12.43 -5.72 -11.62
C GLU A 41 11.22 -5.39 -10.72
N LEU A 42 11.36 -5.40 -9.39
CA LEU A 42 10.27 -5.00 -8.50
C LEU A 42 9.92 -3.51 -8.63
N ALA A 43 10.92 -2.65 -8.87
CA ALA A 43 10.68 -1.24 -9.14
C ALA A 43 9.95 -1.05 -10.48
N ASP A 44 10.26 -1.82 -11.52
CA ASP A 44 9.51 -1.82 -12.79
C ASP A 44 8.05 -2.23 -12.58
N TYR A 45 7.82 -3.30 -11.82
CA TYR A 45 6.47 -3.73 -11.42
C TYR A 45 5.70 -2.59 -10.73
N ALA A 46 6.33 -1.94 -9.75
CA ALA A 46 5.71 -0.88 -8.98
C ALA A 46 5.39 0.36 -9.82
N ARG A 47 6.22 0.70 -10.82
CA ARG A 47 5.96 1.81 -11.75
C ARG A 47 4.75 1.53 -12.64
N ILE A 48 4.61 0.30 -13.15
CA ILE A 48 3.44 -0.09 -13.95
C ILE A 48 2.17 0.01 -13.10
N LEU A 49 2.22 -0.52 -11.87
CA LEU A 49 1.09 -0.47 -10.95
C LEU A 49 0.72 0.96 -10.55
N ALA A 50 1.71 1.82 -10.29
CA ALA A 50 1.51 3.24 -9.98
C ALA A 50 0.79 3.96 -11.13
N ALA A 51 1.20 3.69 -12.37
CA ALA A 51 0.61 4.29 -13.56
C ALA A 51 -0.82 3.80 -13.82
N ASP A 52 -1.13 2.54 -13.52
CA ASP A 52 -2.46 1.96 -13.70
C ASP A 52 -3.46 2.44 -12.63
N ARG A 53 -3.00 2.57 -11.39
CA ARG A 53 -3.81 3.01 -10.24
C ARG A 53 -3.86 4.53 -10.04
N ASP A 54 -3.13 5.30 -10.85
CA ASP A 54 -2.91 6.74 -10.64
C ASP A 54 -2.43 7.05 -9.19
N SER A 55 -1.52 6.21 -8.69
CA SER A 55 -1.09 6.20 -7.30
C SER A 55 0.43 6.15 -7.19
N PRO A 56 1.12 7.31 -7.15
CA PRO A 56 2.59 7.39 -7.09
C PRO A 56 3.21 6.64 -5.90
N SER A 57 2.46 6.54 -4.79
CA SER A 57 2.90 5.86 -3.56
C SER A 57 3.24 4.37 -3.74
N ALA A 58 2.76 3.72 -4.81
CA ALA A 58 3.06 2.31 -5.05
C ALA A 58 4.58 2.07 -5.19
N VAL A 59 5.32 3.00 -5.81
CA VAL A 59 6.79 2.87 -5.96
C VAL A 59 7.49 2.86 -4.60
N GLU A 60 7.14 3.79 -3.72
CA GLU A 60 7.70 3.89 -2.37
C GLU A 60 7.38 2.66 -1.52
N VAL A 61 6.13 2.20 -1.57
CA VAL A 61 5.68 1.02 -0.83
C VAL A 61 6.47 -0.22 -1.25
N PHE A 62 6.59 -0.47 -2.55
CA PHE A 62 7.30 -1.65 -3.07
C PHE A 62 8.82 -1.60 -2.85
N ASP A 63 9.45 -0.42 -2.85
CA ASP A 63 10.87 -0.29 -2.49
C ASP A 63 11.13 -0.69 -1.02
N ARG A 64 10.23 -0.24 -0.13
CA ARG A 64 10.32 -0.54 1.30
C ARG A 64 10.08 -2.02 1.60
N VAL A 65 9.11 -2.65 0.95
CA VAL A 65 8.82 -4.08 1.17
C VAL A 65 9.70 -5.02 0.35
N ALA A 66 10.62 -4.50 -0.49
CA ALA A 66 11.45 -5.29 -1.38
C ALA A 66 12.17 -6.49 -0.73
N PRO A 67 12.76 -6.38 0.48
CA PRO A 67 13.40 -7.54 1.14
C PRO A 67 12.42 -8.69 1.38
N SER A 68 11.19 -8.40 1.82
CA SER A 68 10.16 -9.40 2.06
C SER A 68 9.50 -9.88 0.77
N ALA A 69 9.24 -8.96 -0.16
CA ALA A 69 8.61 -9.24 -1.45
C ALA A 69 9.47 -10.16 -2.34
N LEU A 70 10.80 -10.08 -2.22
CA LEU A 70 11.76 -10.89 -2.98
C LEU A 70 12.24 -12.14 -2.22
N ALA A 71 11.78 -12.36 -0.99
CA ALA A 71 12.16 -13.53 -0.21
C ALA A 71 11.67 -14.83 -0.88
N GLU A 72 12.45 -15.91 -0.75
CA GLU A 72 12.11 -17.20 -1.37
C GLU A 72 10.81 -17.80 -0.83
N ASP A 73 10.48 -17.51 0.44
CA ASP A 73 9.28 -17.96 1.15
C ASP A 73 8.12 -16.97 1.06
N CYS A 74 8.27 -15.88 0.29
CA CYS A 74 7.20 -14.92 0.08
C CYS A 74 6.00 -15.58 -0.61
N GLN A 75 4.81 -15.41 -0.03
CA GLN A 75 3.57 -15.93 -0.59
C GLN A 75 3.12 -15.18 -1.85
N ALA A 76 3.62 -13.96 -2.06
CA ALA A 76 3.36 -13.17 -3.26
C ALA A 76 4.50 -13.36 -4.27
N HIS A 77 4.15 -13.76 -5.50
CA HIS A 77 5.05 -13.80 -6.64
C HIS A 77 4.61 -12.76 -7.67
N TYR A 78 5.52 -11.86 -8.00
CA TYR A 78 5.28 -10.80 -8.99
C TYR A 78 5.79 -11.21 -10.37
N LEU A 79 5.06 -10.80 -11.40
CA LEU A 79 5.34 -11.07 -12.81
C LEU A 79 5.48 -9.74 -13.58
N LEU A 80 6.37 -9.74 -14.55
CA LEU A 80 6.52 -8.68 -15.55
C LEU A 80 6.43 -9.24 -16.96
N GLY A 81 5.72 -8.54 -17.83
CA GLY A 81 5.70 -8.81 -19.26
C GLY A 81 6.48 -7.74 -20.02
N TYR A 82 7.50 -8.17 -20.75
CA TYR A 82 8.37 -7.35 -21.57
C TYR A 82 7.97 -7.43 -23.04
N HIS A 83 7.70 -6.28 -23.65
CA HIS A 83 7.43 -6.17 -25.09
C HIS A 83 8.59 -5.43 -25.75
N HIS A 84 9.34 -6.13 -26.59
CA HIS A 84 10.60 -5.64 -27.19
C HIS A 84 11.65 -5.16 -26.17
N GLY A 85 11.74 -5.85 -25.02
CA GLY A 85 12.71 -5.55 -23.97
C GLY A 85 12.28 -4.48 -22.96
N GLU A 86 11.11 -3.85 -23.17
CA GLU A 86 10.56 -2.84 -22.26
C GLU A 86 9.46 -3.46 -21.38
N PRO A 87 9.44 -3.20 -20.06
CA PRO A 87 8.39 -3.68 -19.17
C PRO A 87 7.08 -2.92 -19.46
N VAL A 88 6.02 -3.64 -19.85
CA VAL A 88 4.75 -3.02 -20.29
C VAL A 88 3.51 -3.51 -19.55
N CYS A 89 3.59 -4.65 -18.87
CA CYS A 89 2.50 -5.20 -18.07
C CYS A 89 3.03 -5.93 -16.85
N SER A 90 2.19 -6.04 -15.83
CA SER A 90 2.49 -6.62 -14.53
C SER A 90 1.38 -7.59 -14.10
N GLY A 91 1.70 -8.44 -13.13
CA GLY A 91 0.73 -9.33 -12.48
C GLY A 91 1.28 -9.84 -11.16
N GLU A 92 0.40 -10.20 -10.24
CA GLU A 92 0.75 -10.79 -8.96
C GLU A 92 -0.01 -12.11 -8.78
N ILE A 93 0.67 -13.10 -8.19
CA ILE A 93 0.02 -14.31 -7.71
C ILE A 93 0.31 -14.47 -6.22
N PHE A 94 -0.74 -14.71 -5.45
CA PHE A 94 -0.67 -14.89 -4.00
C PHE A 94 -1.13 -16.31 -3.60
N TRP A 95 -0.29 -17.04 -2.88
CA TRP A 95 -0.57 -18.41 -2.46
C TRP A 95 -1.13 -18.46 -1.03
N HIS A 96 -2.37 -18.88 -0.85
CA HIS A 96 -2.92 -19.03 0.50
C HIS A 96 -4.09 -20.02 0.57
N ALA A 97 -4.21 -20.73 1.70
CA ALA A 97 -5.35 -21.61 2.00
C ALA A 97 -5.72 -22.60 0.87
N GLY A 98 -4.73 -23.08 0.11
CA GLY A 98 -4.94 -24.03 -0.99
C GLY A 98 -5.43 -23.42 -2.31
N VAL A 99 -5.49 -22.10 -2.43
CA VAL A 99 -5.86 -21.38 -3.66
C VAL A 99 -4.73 -20.43 -4.11
N ALA A 100 -4.67 -20.16 -5.41
CA ALA A 100 -3.80 -19.15 -6.00
C ALA A 100 -4.62 -17.92 -6.41
N GLY A 101 -4.46 -16.82 -5.69
CA GLY A 101 -5.10 -15.54 -6.00
C GLY A 101 -4.31 -14.79 -7.08
N ILE A 102 -4.99 -14.32 -8.13
CA ILE A 102 -4.40 -13.51 -9.19
C ILE A 102 -4.82 -12.06 -8.96
N HIS A 103 -3.83 -11.19 -8.88
CA HIS A 103 -3.98 -9.77 -8.57
C HIS A 103 -3.18 -8.91 -9.57
N ASP A 104 -3.46 -7.62 -9.61
CA ASP A 104 -2.62 -6.59 -10.23
C ASP A 104 -2.20 -6.86 -11.68
N ILE A 105 -3.10 -7.48 -12.44
CA ILE A 105 -2.98 -7.61 -13.89
C ILE A 105 -3.18 -6.24 -14.52
N SER A 106 -2.07 -5.55 -14.78
CA SER A 106 -2.06 -4.19 -15.31
C SER A 106 -1.28 -4.13 -16.61
N THR A 107 -1.70 -3.28 -17.54
CA THR A 107 -0.99 -3.02 -18.81
C THR A 107 -0.94 -1.52 -19.05
N LEU A 108 0.27 -0.99 -19.30
CA LEU A 108 0.46 0.43 -19.60
C LEU A 108 -0.43 0.87 -20.75
N SER A 109 -1.00 2.07 -20.66
CA SER A 109 -1.98 2.60 -21.61
C SER A 109 -1.54 2.53 -23.08
N GLY A 110 -0.27 2.81 -23.37
CA GLY A 110 0.33 2.71 -24.72
C GLY A 110 0.46 1.28 -25.28
N SER A 111 0.30 0.28 -24.42
CA SER A 111 0.46 -1.15 -24.73
C SER A 111 -0.85 -1.96 -24.62
N ARG A 112 -1.97 -1.31 -24.31
CA ARG A 112 -3.30 -1.94 -24.22
C ARG A 112 -3.83 -2.40 -25.59
N ARG A 113 -4.89 -3.22 -25.57
CA ARG A 113 -5.53 -3.84 -26.76
C ARG A 113 -4.60 -4.75 -27.59
N ARG A 114 -3.63 -5.36 -26.92
CA ARG A 114 -2.69 -6.36 -27.48
C ARG A 114 -2.77 -7.71 -26.77
N GLU A 115 -3.86 -7.91 -26.01
CA GLU A 115 -4.13 -9.14 -25.24
C GLU A 115 -3.14 -9.43 -24.10
N PHE A 116 -2.24 -8.49 -23.76
CA PHE A 116 -1.23 -8.70 -22.72
C PHE A 116 -1.83 -9.06 -21.36
N GLY A 117 -2.96 -8.47 -20.98
CA GLY A 117 -3.67 -8.86 -19.75
C GLY A 117 -4.06 -10.35 -19.74
N GLY A 118 -4.56 -10.87 -20.86
CA GLY A 118 -4.87 -12.30 -20.99
C GLY A 118 -3.63 -13.18 -20.95
N VAL A 119 -2.54 -12.76 -21.60
CA VAL A 119 -1.25 -13.49 -21.55
C VAL A 119 -0.66 -13.52 -20.14
N MET A 120 -0.70 -12.39 -19.42
CA MET A 120 -0.27 -12.31 -18.02
C MET A 120 -1.12 -13.21 -17.13
N THR A 121 -2.43 -13.26 -17.36
CA THR A 121 -3.34 -14.15 -16.64
C THR A 121 -3.01 -15.61 -16.89
N LEU A 122 -2.78 -16.01 -18.15
CA LEU A 122 -2.38 -17.38 -18.49
C LEU A 122 -1.05 -17.77 -17.85
N ALA A 123 -0.06 -16.88 -17.86
CA ALA A 123 1.23 -17.08 -17.19
C ALA A 123 1.09 -17.22 -15.67
N ALA A 124 0.14 -16.48 -15.07
CA ALA A 124 -0.20 -16.61 -13.66
C ALA A 124 -0.83 -17.99 -13.34
N VAL A 125 -1.74 -18.46 -14.20
CA VAL A 125 -2.33 -19.80 -14.04
C VAL A 125 -1.29 -20.91 -14.28
N ASP A 126 -0.39 -20.76 -15.24
CA ASP A 126 0.72 -21.71 -15.45
C ASP A 126 1.65 -21.76 -14.23
N SER A 127 1.91 -20.61 -13.59
CA SER A 127 2.66 -20.55 -12.33
C SER A 127 1.95 -21.28 -11.20
N ALA A 128 0.62 -21.14 -11.10
CA ALA A 128 -0.20 -21.87 -10.13
C ALA A 128 -0.15 -23.39 -10.37
N ARG A 129 -0.28 -23.85 -11.62
CA ARG A 129 -0.13 -25.27 -11.99
C ARG A 129 1.24 -25.80 -11.59
N ALA A 130 2.31 -25.08 -11.90
CA ALA A 130 3.68 -25.47 -11.59
C ALA A 130 3.92 -25.56 -10.07
N ALA A 131 3.23 -24.72 -9.28
CA ALA A 131 3.25 -24.75 -7.83
C ALA A 131 2.26 -25.77 -7.19
N GLY A 132 1.49 -26.50 -8.00
CA GLY A 132 0.55 -27.53 -7.54
C GLY A 132 -0.80 -27.00 -7.06
N TYR A 133 -1.16 -25.76 -7.39
CA TYR A 133 -2.46 -25.18 -7.08
C TYR A 133 -3.49 -25.52 -8.16
N ASP A 134 -4.53 -26.24 -7.75
CA ASP A 134 -5.64 -26.63 -8.63
C ASP A 134 -6.68 -25.52 -8.78
N THR A 135 -6.89 -24.68 -7.77
CA THR A 135 -7.89 -23.60 -7.82
C THR A 135 -7.22 -22.24 -7.94
N VAL A 136 -7.61 -21.49 -8.97
CA VAL A 136 -7.21 -20.09 -9.18
C VAL A 136 -8.40 -19.16 -9.00
N VAL A 137 -8.18 -18.01 -8.36
CA VAL A 137 -9.24 -17.02 -8.08
C VAL A 137 -8.79 -15.62 -8.46
N LEU A 138 -9.73 -14.76 -8.86
CA LEU A 138 -9.48 -13.35 -9.15
C LEU A 138 -10.72 -12.49 -8.89
N GLN A 139 -10.52 -11.18 -8.86
CA GLN A 139 -11.60 -10.20 -8.91
C GLN A 139 -11.56 -9.48 -10.26
N ALA A 140 -12.71 -9.33 -10.90
CA ALA A 140 -12.81 -8.68 -12.20
C ALA A 140 -13.76 -7.49 -12.17
N THR A 141 -13.37 -6.38 -12.78
CA THR A 141 -14.28 -5.28 -13.09
C THR A 141 -15.32 -5.75 -14.12
N ALA A 142 -16.39 -4.97 -14.33
CA ALA A 142 -17.34 -5.26 -15.39
C ALA A 142 -16.70 -5.24 -16.79
N GLU A 143 -15.61 -4.49 -16.97
CA GLU A 143 -14.84 -4.41 -18.23
C GLU A 143 -13.98 -5.66 -18.44
N ASP A 144 -13.36 -6.18 -17.37
CA ASP A 144 -12.43 -7.31 -17.48
C ASP A 144 -13.13 -8.69 -17.42
N GLU A 145 -14.33 -8.77 -16.84
CA GLU A 145 -15.06 -10.03 -16.65
C GLU A 145 -15.20 -10.87 -17.95
N PRO A 146 -15.52 -10.28 -19.12
CA PRO A 146 -15.59 -11.04 -20.38
C PRO A 146 -14.25 -11.70 -20.75
N VAL A 147 -13.13 -11.02 -20.53
CA VAL A 147 -11.78 -11.55 -20.84
C VAL A 147 -11.51 -12.80 -20.01
N TYR A 148 -11.79 -12.76 -18.71
CA TYR A 148 -11.55 -13.92 -17.84
C TYR A 148 -12.50 -15.08 -18.13
N ARG A 149 -13.76 -14.80 -18.53
CA ARG A 149 -14.68 -15.87 -18.98
C ARG A 149 -14.17 -16.59 -20.21
N GLU A 150 -13.60 -15.87 -21.18
CA GLU A 150 -12.99 -16.48 -22.38
C GLU A 150 -11.80 -17.37 -22.04
N LEU A 151 -11.08 -17.06 -20.96
CA LEU A 151 -9.98 -17.89 -20.44
C LEU A 151 -10.45 -19.10 -19.62
N GLY A 152 -11.74 -19.24 -19.34
CA GLY A 152 -12.32 -20.37 -18.62
C GLY A 152 -12.71 -20.08 -17.16
N PHE A 153 -12.60 -18.84 -16.70
CA PHE A 153 -13.06 -18.46 -15.37
C PHE A 153 -14.59 -18.36 -15.29
N ARG A 154 -15.13 -18.67 -14.11
CA ARG A 154 -16.56 -18.64 -13.79
C ARG A 154 -16.79 -17.67 -12.64
N THR A 155 -17.87 -16.91 -12.71
CA THR A 155 -18.28 -15.97 -11.66
C THR A 155 -18.96 -16.72 -10.51
N ASP A 156 -18.54 -16.46 -9.28
CA ASP A 156 -19.09 -17.01 -8.04
C ASP A 156 -19.30 -15.92 -6.98
N GLY A 157 -20.16 -14.95 -7.34
CA GLY A 157 -20.52 -13.84 -6.46
C GLY A 157 -19.84 -12.52 -6.84
N TRP A 158 -20.00 -11.53 -5.95
CA TRP A 158 -19.55 -10.17 -6.20
C TRP A 158 -19.07 -9.50 -4.92
N PHE A 159 -18.03 -8.70 -5.06
CA PHE A 159 -17.58 -7.74 -4.06
C PHE A 159 -18.12 -6.35 -4.43
N THR A 160 -18.45 -5.55 -3.41
CA THR A 160 -18.75 -4.13 -3.59
C THR A 160 -17.81 -3.37 -2.69
N GLU A 161 -17.00 -2.52 -3.28
CA GLU A 161 -16.12 -1.63 -2.54
C GLU A 161 -16.96 -0.51 -1.95
N TYR A 162 -16.79 -0.22 -0.67
CA TYR A 162 -17.41 0.91 0.00
C TYR A 162 -16.29 1.86 0.39
N PRO A 163 -15.83 2.72 -0.55
CA PRO A 163 -14.76 3.65 -0.24
C PRO A 163 -15.22 4.54 0.90
N VAL A 164 -14.39 4.68 1.92
CA VAL A 164 -14.61 5.69 2.93
C VAL A 164 -14.34 7.03 2.25
N PRO A 165 -15.36 7.88 2.03
CA PRO A 165 -15.12 9.15 1.38
C PRO A 165 -14.09 9.91 2.20
N ILE A 166 -13.05 10.41 1.54
CA ILE A 166 -12.27 11.50 2.10
C ILE A 166 -13.22 12.68 2.10
N VAL A 167 -13.99 12.84 3.18
CA VAL A 167 -15.00 13.89 3.30
C VAL A 167 -14.25 15.23 3.18
N PRO A 168 -14.58 16.11 2.23
CA PRO A 168 -14.01 17.45 2.18
C PRO A 168 -14.27 18.16 3.51
N LEU A 169 -13.31 18.97 3.98
CA LEU A 169 -13.34 19.52 5.34
C LEU A 169 -14.61 20.30 5.69
N GLU A 170 -15.17 20.99 4.69
CA GLU A 170 -16.47 21.67 4.72
C GLU A 170 -17.65 20.81 5.19
N ASN A 171 -17.58 19.49 5.03
CA ASN A 171 -18.66 18.57 5.36
C ASN A 171 -18.36 17.70 6.59
N ARG A 172 -17.18 17.84 7.23
CA ARG A 172 -16.79 17.03 8.41
C ARG A 172 -17.34 17.54 9.74
N GLY A 173 -17.98 18.71 9.75
CA GLY A 173 -18.28 19.41 11.01
C GLY A 173 -16.96 19.80 11.68
N TYR A 174 -16.38 20.92 11.26
CA TYR A 174 -15.04 21.34 11.67
C TYR A 174 -14.79 21.16 13.17
N THR A 175 -13.79 20.32 13.49
CA THR A 175 -13.01 20.46 14.72
C THR A 175 -11.69 21.08 14.29
N THR A 176 -11.52 22.39 14.49
CA THR A 176 -10.24 23.06 14.21
C THR A 176 -9.13 22.44 15.04
N ARG A 177 -7.88 22.63 14.64
CA ARG A 177 -6.70 22.25 15.40
C ARG A 177 -6.78 22.78 16.82
N GLU A 178 -7.22 24.04 16.97
CA GLU A 178 -7.46 24.66 18.28
C GLU A 178 -8.50 23.88 19.10
N GLN A 179 -9.61 23.47 18.50
CA GLN A 179 -10.63 22.68 19.17
C GLN A 179 -10.13 21.28 19.54
N LEU A 180 -9.36 20.62 18.67
CA LEU A 180 -8.72 19.33 18.94
C LEU A 180 -7.77 19.44 20.12
N LEU A 181 -6.89 20.45 20.13
CA LEU A 181 -5.99 20.75 21.25
C LEU A 181 -6.79 20.98 22.54
N SER A 182 -7.91 21.70 22.48
CA SER A 182 -8.76 21.97 23.67
C SER A 182 -9.38 20.73 24.32
N ILE A 183 -9.53 19.64 23.55
CA ILE A 183 -10.06 18.35 24.04
C ILE A 183 -8.96 17.29 24.22
N GLY A 184 -7.70 17.74 24.29
CA GLY A 184 -6.54 16.92 24.66
C GLY A 184 -5.92 16.13 23.52
N PHE A 185 -6.17 16.50 22.26
CA PHE A 185 -5.31 16.04 21.17
C PHE A 185 -4.00 16.82 21.18
N GLU A 186 -2.94 16.20 20.69
CA GLU A 186 -1.56 16.67 20.75
C GLU A 186 -0.93 16.60 19.35
N HIS A 187 0.15 17.36 19.17
CA HIS A 187 0.80 17.54 17.89
C HIS A 187 1.48 16.24 17.41
N VAL A 188 1.30 15.90 16.14
CA VAL A 188 2.11 14.86 15.47
C VAL A 188 3.15 15.59 14.64
N HIS A 189 4.42 15.37 14.95
CA HIS A 189 5.55 16.03 14.28
C HIS A 189 5.88 15.36 12.95
N VAL A 190 5.88 14.03 12.93
CA VAL A 190 6.36 13.23 11.79
C VAL A 190 5.52 11.96 11.66
N GLU A 191 5.16 11.60 10.42
CA GLU A 191 4.61 10.30 10.03
C GLU A 191 5.66 9.55 9.20
N ASN A 192 6.35 8.59 9.80
CA ASN A 192 7.43 7.85 9.13
C ASN A 192 6.92 6.68 8.28
N ASP A 193 5.78 6.09 8.68
CA ASP A 193 5.10 5.07 7.89
C ASP A 193 3.59 5.14 8.10
N ARG A 194 2.83 4.78 7.06
CA ARG A 194 1.38 4.75 7.04
C ARG A 194 0.87 3.58 6.19
N TYR A 195 0.00 2.77 6.78
CA TYR A 195 -0.80 1.75 6.12
C TYR A 195 -2.07 1.56 6.94
N ASP A 196 -3.26 1.83 6.40
CA ASP A 196 -4.51 1.83 7.19
C ASP A 196 -4.42 2.64 8.51
N GLY A 197 -3.73 3.78 8.44
CA GLY A 197 -3.44 4.68 9.57
C GLY A 197 -1.94 4.83 9.86
N PRO A 198 -1.57 5.70 10.82
CA PRO A 198 -0.17 5.94 11.20
C PRO A 198 0.46 4.68 11.78
N GLN A 199 1.65 4.32 11.32
CA GLN A 199 2.38 3.13 11.75
C GLN A 199 3.56 3.49 12.64
N THR A 200 4.39 4.43 12.22
CA THR A 200 5.52 4.96 12.99
C THR A 200 5.60 6.47 12.87
N GLY A 201 6.21 7.11 13.85
CA GLY A 201 6.41 8.55 13.81
C GLY A 201 6.78 9.15 15.15
N VAL A 202 6.63 10.47 15.23
CA VAL A 202 6.89 11.26 16.44
C VAL A 202 5.66 12.11 16.76
N ALA A 203 5.16 12.00 17.98
CA ALA A 203 4.03 12.79 18.47
C ALA A 203 4.28 13.28 19.89
N ASP A 204 3.68 14.42 20.23
CA ASP A 204 3.61 14.88 21.61
C ASP A 204 2.68 13.94 22.40
N ILE A 205 3.17 13.50 23.56
CA ILE A 205 2.41 12.73 24.53
C ILE A 205 2.61 13.39 25.88
N ASP A 206 1.54 13.83 26.53
CA ASP A 206 1.62 14.63 27.76
C ASP A 206 2.59 15.84 27.61
N GLY A 207 2.57 16.49 26.44
CA GLY A 207 3.36 17.68 26.09
C GLY A 207 4.84 17.42 25.78
N VAL A 208 5.26 16.15 25.64
CA VAL A 208 6.64 15.80 25.35
C VAL A 208 6.71 14.93 24.09
N PRO A 209 7.55 15.28 23.09
CA PRO A 209 7.76 14.45 21.92
C PRO A 209 8.18 13.03 22.32
N ARG A 210 7.57 12.03 21.67
CA ARG A 210 7.91 10.62 21.81
C ARG A 210 7.81 9.93 20.46
N TYR A 211 8.68 8.94 20.27
CA TYR A 211 8.50 7.97 19.22
C TYR A 211 7.26 7.12 19.50
N PHE A 212 6.61 6.68 18.43
CA PHE A 212 5.59 5.64 18.48
C PHE A 212 5.79 4.62 17.35
N VAL A 213 5.45 3.35 17.63
CA VAL A 213 5.20 2.31 16.62
C VAL A 213 3.92 1.57 16.94
N ARG A 214 3.10 1.29 15.93
CA ARG A 214 1.85 0.53 16.06
C ARG A 214 2.15 -0.94 16.33
N LEU A 215 1.43 -1.53 17.28
CA LEU A 215 1.57 -2.93 17.68
C LEU A 215 0.49 -3.82 17.08
N ASN A 216 -0.73 -3.29 16.86
CA ASN A 216 -1.83 -4.07 16.32
C ASN A 216 -1.84 -4.08 14.79
N ARG A 217 -2.09 -5.26 14.21
CA ARG A 217 -2.13 -5.45 12.75
C ARG A 217 -3.53 -5.26 12.16
N PHE A 218 -4.59 -5.28 12.98
CA PHE A 218 -5.99 -5.15 12.53
C PHE A 218 -6.88 -4.49 13.59
N PHE A 219 -8.02 -3.97 13.13
CA PHE A 219 -9.05 -3.14 13.77
C PHE A 219 -9.66 -3.65 15.10
N ASP A 220 -8.85 -3.89 16.13
CA ASP A 220 -9.32 -4.02 17.51
C ASP A 220 -9.67 -2.64 18.12
N ASP A 221 -10.31 -2.62 19.30
CA ASP A 221 -10.84 -1.42 19.97
C ASP A 221 -9.77 -0.35 20.32
N GLY A 222 -9.34 0.39 19.31
CA GLY A 222 -8.31 1.43 19.39
C GLY A 222 -6.96 0.99 18.86
N ASP A 223 -6.23 1.93 18.28
CA ASP A 223 -4.88 1.68 17.76
C ASP A 223 -3.90 1.58 18.94
N GLU A 224 -3.28 0.41 19.11
CA GLU A 224 -2.30 0.13 20.16
C GLU A 224 -0.89 0.48 19.67
N PHE A 225 -0.14 1.25 20.46
CA PHE A 225 1.21 1.71 20.14
C PHE A 225 2.18 1.43 21.27
N SER A 226 3.43 1.15 20.91
CA SER A 226 4.57 1.27 21.81
C SER A 226 5.18 2.66 21.65
N VAL A 227 5.42 3.35 22.76
CA VAL A 227 5.96 4.72 22.79
C VAL A 227 7.20 4.83 23.66
N TRP A 228 8.19 5.61 23.23
CA TRP A 228 9.45 5.82 23.96
C TRP A 228 10.03 7.24 23.77
N PRO A 229 10.92 7.70 24.67
CA PRO A 229 11.51 9.03 24.56
C PRO A 229 12.30 9.22 23.26
N ILE A 230 12.26 10.44 22.74
CA ILE A 230 13.15 10.96 21.70
C ILE A 230 13.96 12.11 22.32
N ASP A 231 15.26 12.18 21.99
CA ASP A 231 16.12 13.29 22.37
C ASP A 231 16.06 14.44 21.34
N ASP A 232 16.50 15.63 21.73
CA ASP A 232 16.41 16.84 20.91
C ASP A 232 17.16 16.72 19.57
N GLU A 233 18.27 15.97 19.53
CA GLU A 233 19.05 15.75 18.30
C GLU A 233 18.27 14.86 17.35
N SER A 234 17.76 13.72 17.83
CA SER A 234 16.92 12.82 17.05
C SER A 234 15.65 13.53 16.55
N LEU A 235 15.00 14.35 17.38
CA LEU A 235 13.81 15.11 16.97
C LEU A 235 14.12 16.09 15.83
N ALA A 236 15.23 16.82 15.91
CA ALA A 236 15.64 17.75 14.86
C ALA A 236 15.93 17.02 13.53
N LEU A 237 16.53 15.83 13.59
CA LEU A 237 16.81 15.01 12.42
C LEU A 237 15.52 14.44 11.78
N GLU A 238 14.57 13.98 12.60
CA GLU A 238 13.25 13.53 12.14
C GLU A 238 12.49 14.68 11.45
N GLN A 239 12.51 15.89 12.02
CA GLN A 239 11.90 17.08 11.41
C GLN A 239 12.63 17.57 10.15
N GLU A 240 13.94 17.37 10.04
CA GLU A 240 14.69 17.60 8.80
C GLU A 240 14.24 16.62 7.72
N ALA A 241 14.22 15.32 8.04
CA ALA A 241 13.79 14.26 7.13
C ALA A 241 12.36 14.50 6.65
N TRP A 242 11.45 14.86 7.56
CA TRP A 242 10.06 15.20 7.25
C TRP A 242 9.93 16.33 6.24
N ARG A 243 10.65 17.44 6.44
CA ARG A 243 10.61 18.59 5.51
C ARG A 243 11.15 18.24 4.13
N LEU A 244 12.21 17.42 4.07
CA LEU A 244 12.73 16.91 2.80
C LEU A 244 11.75 15.96 2.11
N TYR A 245 11.04 15.13 2.87
CA TYR A 245 10.00 14.25 2.36
C TYR A 245 8.83 15.04 1.76
N VAL A 246 8.28 16.01 2.51
CA VAL A 246 7.17 16.87 2.04
C VAL A 246 7.58 17.60 0.75
N ALA A 247 8.80 18.15 0.70
CA ALA A 247 9.29 18.86 -0.47
C ALA A 247 9.46 17.94 -1.70
N ALA A 248 9.93 16.70 -1.51
CA ALA A 248 10.05 15.72 -2.59
C ALA A 248 8.68 15.24 -3.07
N TRP A 249 7.75 15.00 -2.15
CA TRP A 249 6.38 14.61 -2.43
C TRP A 249 5.65 15.66 -3.28
N ASP A 250 5.70 16.93 -2.87
CA ASP A 250 5.05 18.03 -3.59
C ASP A 250 5.64 18.27 -4.99
N ALA A 251 6.93 17.97 -5.18
CA ALA A 251 7.59 18.06 -6.47
C ALA A 251 7.32 16.85 -7.39
N GLY A 252 6.85 15.73 -6.83
CA GLY A 252 6.77 14.44 -7.54
C GLY A 252 8.15 13.88 -7.89
N ASP A 253 9.18 14.27 -7.14
CA ASP A 253 10.58 13.96 -7.40
C ASP A 253 11.06 12.73 -6.61
N HIS A 254 12.19 12.17 -7.02
CA HIS A 254 12.85 11.15 -6.23
C HIS A 254 13.38 11.74 -4.91
N PRO A 255 13.36 10.99 -3.80
CA PRO A 255 13.93 11.42 -2.53
C PRO A 255 15.36 11.96 -2.69
N PRO A 256 15.68 13.15 -2.15
CA PRO A 256 17.05 13.65 -2.20
C PRO A 256 17.99 12.72 -1.41
N ALA A 257 19.25 12.62 -1.83
CA ALA A 257 20.22 11.72 -1.17
C ALA A 257 20.35 11.95 0.34
N ARG A 258 20.14 13.19 0.81
CA ARG A 258 20.10 13.53 2.24
C ARG A 258 18.95 12.85 2.97
N LEU A 259 17.77 12.75 2.36
CA LEU A 259 16.64 12.04 2.96
C LEU A 259 16.95 10.55 3.11
N THR A 260 17.59 9.93 2.10
CA THR A 260 18.06 8.54 2.20
C THR A 260 19.07 8.35 3.34
N GLU A 261 20.03 9.26 3.49
CA GLU A 261 21.01 9.24 4.58
C GLU A 261 20.35 9.35 5.97
N LEU A 262 19.42 10.30 6.14
CA LEU A 262 18.70 10.52 7.38
C LEU A 262 17.85 9.30 7.76
N ASN A 263 17.12 8.73 6.79
CA ASN A 263 16.32 7.54 7.01
C ASN A 263 17.18 6.37 7.50
N ALA A 264 18.36 6.14 6.89
CA ALA A 264 19.29 5.11 7.32
C ALA A 264 19.87 5.36 8.73
N LEU A 265 20.08 6.62 9.11
CA LEU A 265 20.55 6.99 10.45
C LEU A 265 19.47 6.76 11.53
N LEU A 266 18.21 7.02 11.19
CA LEU A 266 17.08 7.04 12.11
C LEU A 266 16.37 5.67 12.24
N GLU A 267 16.51 4.78 11.26
CA GLU A 267 15.82 3.48 11.19
C GLU A 267 15.90 2.67 12.51
N ALA A 268 17.11 2.57 13.08
CA ALA A 268 17.31 1.85 14.34
C ALA A 268 16.66 2.54 15.56
N ARG A 269 16.41 3.85 15.49
CA ARG A 269 15.86 4.67 16.58
C ARG A 269 14.34 4.73 16.56
N ASN A 270 13.74 4.74 15.37
CA ASN A 270 12.31 5.03 15.19
C ASN A 270 11.44 3.77 14.96
N SER A 271 12.05 2.62 14.68
CA SER A 271 11.32 1.39 14.32
C SER A 271 11.45 0.26 15.34
N THR A 272 12.43 0.32 16.27
CA THR A 272 12.66 -0.73 17.27
C THR A 272 12.39 -0.20 18.69
N PRO A 273 11.28 -0.60 19.32
CA PRO A 273 10.99 -0.21 20.69
C PRO A 273 12.07 -0.70 21.67
N PRO A 274 12.62 0.18 22.54
CA PRO A 274 13.48 -0.26 23.62
C PRO A 274 12.70 -1.00 24.70
N ALA A 275 13.39 -1.76 25.56
CA ALA A 275 12.77 -2.46 26.70
C ALA A 275 12.04 -1.51 27.69
N THR A 276 12.36 -0.22 27.66
CA THR A 276 11.72 0.82 28.47
C THR A 276 10.47 1.43 27.81
N ALA A 277 10.11 1.00 26.60
CA ALA A 277 8.95 1.50 25.91
C ALA A 277 7.65 1.11 26.63
N ARG A 278 6.63 1.94 26.46
CA ARG A 278 5.33 1.76 27.11
C ARG A 278 4.26 1.55 26.06
N THR A 279 3.32 0.67 26.35
CA THR A 279 2.12 0.50 25.53
C THR A 279 1.11 1.61 25.83
N MET A 280 0.44 2.10 24.79
CA MET A 280 -0.59 3.12 24.87
C MET A 280 -1.62 2.92 23.76
N PHE A 281 -2.88 3.26 24.02
CA PHE A 281 -3.91 3.33 22.98
C PHE A 281 -4.06 4.77 22.50
N ALA A 282 -4.30 4.98 21.22
CA ALA A 282 -4.46 6.31 20.66
C ALA A 282 -5.74 6.46 19.83
N GLN A 283 -6.19 7.72 19.74
CA GLN A 283 -7.19 8.17 18.79
C GLN A 283 -6.56 9.21 17.87
N TRP A 284 -6.91 9.14 16.59
CA TRP A 284 -6.44 10.06 15.57
C TRP A 284 -7.59 10.89 15.01
N ARG A 285 -7.36 12.18 14.80
CA ARG A 285 -8.34 13.11 14.20
C ARG A 285 -7.66 14.08 13.27
N HIS A 286 -8.21 14.19 12.06
CA HIS A 286 -7.77 15.19 11.10
C HIS A 286 -8.15 16.59 11.55
N ASP A 287 -7.26 17.55 11.31
CA ASP A 287 -7.52 18.97 11.48
C ASP A 287 -8.08 19.59 10.18
N GLU A 288 -8.23 20.90 10.16
CA GLU A 288 -8.84 21.70 9.08
C GLU A 288 -7.94 21.95 7.86
N ARG A 289 -6.78 21.28 7.74
CA ARG A 289 -5.93 21.39 6.55
C ARG A 289 -6.40 20.47 5.41
N ASP A 290 -6.62 21.02 4.22
CA ASP A 290 -7.00 20.27 3.00
C ASP A 290 -5.85 19.45 2.40
N VAL A 291 -4.61 19.70 2.85
CA VAL A 291 -3.43 18.91 2.50
C VAL A 291 -3.25 17.76 3.46
N ARG A 292 -2.62 16.67 3.02
CA ARG A 292 -2.29 15.52 3.91
C ARG A 292 -1.25 15.88 4.97
N HIS A 293 -0.36 16.81 4.66
CA HIS A 293 0.79 17.19 5.46
C HIS A 293 1.35 18.54 5.01
N ASP A 294 2.11 19.19 5.88
CA ASP A 294 2.97 20.34 5.58
C ASP A 294 4.32 20.18 6.31
N GLU A 295 5.20 21.19 6.23
CA GLU A 295 6.52 21.17 6.85
C GLU A 295 6.53 20.96 8.38
N ASN A 296 5.41 21.16 9.07
CA ASN A 296 5.28 21.03 10.52
C ASN A 296 4.68 19.70 10.96
N GLY A 297 4.17 18.88 10.04
CA GLY A 297 3.62 17.57 10.36
C GLY A 297 2.36 17.23 9.56
N PRO A 298 1.81 16.02 9.75
CA PRO A 298 0.61 15.59 9.03
C PRO A 298 -0.64 16.36 9.50
N SER A 299 -1.69 16.39 8.66
CA SER A 299 -2.99 17.04 8.94
C SER A 299 -3.87 16.30 9.93
N TYR A 300 -3.28 15.67 10.94
CA TYR A 300 -4.00 15.04 12.03
C TYR A 300 -3.25 15.16 13.36
N LEU A 301 -4.00 15.05 14.45
CA LEU A 301 -3.49 15.05 15.81
C LEU A 301 -3.80 13.72 16.49
N MET A 302 -3.06 13.46 17.57
CA MET A 302 -3.14 12.24 18.37
C MET A 302 -3.70 12.54 19.75
N ARG A 303 -4.52 11.66 20.32
CA ARG A 303 -4.86 11.69 21.74
C ARG A 303 -4.72 10.31 22.35
N ARG A 304 -4.04 10.20 23.49
CA ARG A 304 -4.00 8.95 24.25
C ARG A 304 -5.35 8.60 24.85
N ARG A 305 -5.70 7.31 24.84
CA ARG A 305 -6.94 6.75 25.40
C ARG A 305 -6.68 6.02 26.71
#